data_AF-A0A7J3CJ51-F1
#
_entry.id   AF-A0A7J3CJ51-F1
#
_cell.length_a   1.000
_cell.length_b   1.000
_cell.length_c   1.000
_cell.angle_alpha   90.00
_cell.angle_beta   90.00
_cell.angle_gamma   90.00
#
_symmetry.space_group_name_H-M   'P 1'
#
loop_
_entity.id
_entity.type
_entity.pdbx_description
1 polymer ?
#
loop_
_entity_poly.entity_id
_entity_poly.type
_entity_poly.pdbx_seq_one_letter_code
_entity_poly.pdbx_strand_id
1 'polypeptide(L)'
;MMMDFADKKFKSVTEILTEYANGERDFRNIVCKGANIRGVRLRGADFSNSDLRFSDFGNADLSECKFINSKLEWCDFSFATLREADFTNASLCYSFFNQTIVEKANFDNADVNNCLALNTIWHSAKIENMKNRSGMATSLSEITESSREELRRVLESLRTQIPLSVWLELKASVERKQATKQTFEETKTSELTYTPSITQQIQPSESSFYGFETVYSRGKKREEGLYQI
;
A
#
# COMPACT_ATOMS: atom_id res chain seq x y z
N MET A 1 41.76 -11.49 -15.01
CA MET A 1 40.51 -12.05 -14.46
C MET A 1 39.38 -11.20 -15.01
N MET A 2 38.78 -11.64 -16.12
CA MET A 2 37.61 -10.96 -16.71
C MET A 2 36.46 -11.07 -15.71
N MET A 3 35.99 -9.92 -15.20
CA MET A 3 34.71 -9.87 -14.50
C MET A 3 33.61 -10.08 -15.54
N ASP A 4 32.75 -11.06 -15.25
CA ASP A 4 31.59 -11.46 -16.03
C ASP A 4 30.58 -10.28 -16.10
N PHE A 5 30.68 -9.48 -17.16
CA PHE A 5 29.57 -8.62 -17.56
C PHE A 5 28.57 -9.54 -18.26
N ALA A 6 27.59 -10.06 -17.51
CA ALA A 6 26.45 -10.72 -18.14
C ALA A 6 25.90 -9.76 -19.22
N ASP A 7 25.94 -10.18 -20.49
CA ASP A 7 25.50 -9.37 -21.62
C ASP A 7 24.05 -8.95 -21.40
N LYS A 8 23.87 -7.67 -21.08
CA LYS A 8 22.55 -7.12 -20.81
C LYS A 8 21.76 -7.06 -22.10
N LYS A 9 20.56 -7.66 -22.11
CA LYS A 9 19.69 -7.71 -23.29
C LYS A 9 18.63 -6.62 -23.20
N PHE A 10 18.58 -5.72 -24.19
CA PHE A 10 17.46 -4.79 -24.29
C PHE A 10 16.20 -5.56 -24.68
N LYS A 11 15.11 -5.35 -23.95
CA LYS A 11 13.78 -5.85 -24.29
C LYS A 11 12.76 -4.73 -24.14
N SER A 12 11.84 -4.65 -25.09
CA SER A 12 10.64 -3.85 -24.99
C SER A 12 9.59 -4.56 -24.12
N VAL A 13 8.62 -3.78 -23.64
CA VAL A 13 7.46 -4.34 -22.92
C VAL A 13 6.72 -5.35 -23.81
N THR A 14 6.52 -5.04 -25.10
CA THR A 14 5.81 -5.93 -26.02
C THR A 14 6.50 -7.29 -26.15
N GLU A 15 7.83 -7.33 -26.22
CA GLU A 15 8.58 -8.59 -26.27
C GLU A 15 8.39 -9.40 -24.99
N ILE A 16 8.51 -8.76 -23.81
CA ILE A 16 8.31 -9.41 -22.51
C ILE A 16 6.90 -10.03 -22.44
N LEU A 17 5.87 -9.26 -22.80
CA LEU A 17 4.48 -9.73 -22.74
C LEU A 17 4.20 -10.86 -23.72
N THR A 18 4.77 -10.79 -24.92
CA THR A 18 4.61 -11.83 -25.96
C THR A 18 5.29 -13.13 -25.53
N GLU A 19 6.52 -13.05 -25.04
CA GLU A 19 7.27 -14.22 -24.54
C GLU A 19 6.59 -14.81 -23.31
N TYR A 20 6.13 -13.98 -22.38
CA TYR A 20 5.40 -14.44 -21.19
C TYR A 20 4.11 -15.19 -21.56
N ALA A 21 3.36 -14.68 -22.55
CA ALA A 21 2.17 -15.33 -23.09
C ALA A 21 2.50 -16.69 -23.75
N ASN A 22 3.70 -16.83 -24.32
CA ASN A 22 4.21 -18.09 -24.86
C ASN A 22 4.79 -19.04 -23.80
N GLY A 23 4.72 -18.68 -22.51
CA GLY A 23 5.18 -19.50 -21.40
C GLY A 23 6.59 -19.20 -20.90
N GLU A 24 7.30 -18.25 -21.51
CA GLU A 24 8.61 -17.81 -21.01
C GLU A 24 8.46 -17.17 -19.63
N ARG A 25 9.42 -17.45 -18.75
CA ARG A 25 9.51 -16.84 -17.41
C ARG A 25 10.91 -16.29 -17.13
N ASP A 26 11.92 -16.66 -17.91
CA ASP A 26 13.29 -16.17 -17.77
C ASP A 26 13.48 -14.83 -18.51
N PHE A 27 13.45 -13.75 -17.73
CA PHE A 27 13.75 -12.39 -18.17
C PHE A 27 14.97 -11.85 -17.43
N ARG A 28 15.93 -12.72 -17.08
CA ARG A 28 17.13 -12.32 -16.36
C ARG A 28 18.06 -11.48 -17.23
N ASN A 29 18.79 -10.57 -16.59
CA ASN A 29 19.80 -9.72 -17.23
C ASN A 29 19.24 -8.80 -18.34
N ILE A 30 17.97 -8.42 -18.29
CA ILE A 30 17.39 -7.53 -19.30
C ILE A 30 17.54 -6.06 -18.93
N VAL A 31 17.38 -5.18 -19.91
CA VAL A 31 17.21 -3.74 -19.73
C VAL A 31 15.87 -3.34 -20.33
N CYS A 32 14.96 -2.88 -19.47
CA CYS A 32 13.64 -2.39 -19.85
C CYS A 32 13.27 -1.23 -18.91
N LYS A 33 13.97 -0.10 -19.06
CA LYS A 33 13.76 1.09 -18.24
C LYS A 33 12.48 1.81 -18.65
N GLY A 34 11.76 2.39 -17.69
CA GLY A 34 10.52 3.11 -17.97
C GLY A 34 9.41 2.21 -18.52
N ALA A 35 9.45 0.91 -18.21
CA ALA A 35 8.47 -0.04 -18.70
C ALA A 35 7.09 0.29 -18.10
N ASN A 36 6.06 0.34 -18.94
CA ASN A 36 4.68 0.41 -18.48
C ASN A 36 4.10 -1.00 -18.42
N ILE A 37 4.07 -1.56 -17.20
CA ILE A 37 3.58 -2.91 -16.87
C ILE A 37 2.37 -2.79 -15.92
N ARG A 38 1.71 -1.61 -15.91
CA ARG A 38 0.58 -1.33 -15.05
C ARG A 38 -0.58 -2.31 -15.33
N GLY A 39 -1.09 -2.94 -14.28
CA GLY A 39 -2.21 -3.89 -14.35
C GLY A 39 -1.90 -5.22 -15.04
N VAL A 40 -0.65 -5.48 -15.43
CA VAL A 40 -0.26 -6.72 -16.10
C VAL A 40 -0.12 -7.86 -15.08
N ARG A 41 -0.36 -9.10 -15.51
CA ARG A 41 -0.08 -10.31 -14.73
C ARG A 41 1.19 -10.98 -15.23
N LEU A 42 2.26 -10.98 -14.42
CA LEU A 42 3.56 -11.60 -14.74
C LEU A 42 3.99 -12.63 -13.68
N ARG A 43 3.03 -13.31 -13.05
CA ARG A 43 3.30 -14.28 -11.97
C ARG A 43 4.44 -15.25 -12.30
N GLY A 44 5.37 -15.38 -11.36
CA GLY A 44 6.52 -16.29 -11.47
C GLY A 44 7.60 -15.87 -12.46
N ALA A 45 7.53 -14.67 -13.07
CA ALA A 45 8.57 -14.17 -13.96
C ALA A 45 9.87 -13.86 -13.19
N ASP A 46 11.00 -14.21 -13.79
CA ASP A 46 12.34 -14.01 -13.24
C ASP A 46 13.03 -12.83 -13.94
N PHE A 47 13.06 -11.68 -13.28
CA PHE A 47 13.76 -10.46 -13.67
C PHE A 47 15.09 -10.27 -12.92
N SER A 48 15.72 -11.35 -12.46
CA SER A 48 16.97 -11.23 -11.70
C SER A 48 18.08 -10.57 -12.52
N ASN A 49 18.87 -9.70 -11.88
CA ASN A 49 19.95 -8.90 -12.46
C ASN A 49 19.51 -7.89 -13.55
N SER A 50 18.21 -7.66 -13.71
CA SER A 50 17.67 -6.76 -14.73
C SER A 50 17.74 -5.28 -14.31
N ASP A 51 17.76 -4.39 -15.29
CA ASP A 51 17.65 -2.94 -15.11
C ASP A 51 16.25 -2.48 -15.55
N LEU A 52 15.40 -2.25 -14.56
CA LEU A 52 13.98 -1.95 -14.68
C LEU A 52 13.63 -0.58 -14.10
N ARG A 53 14.63 0.28 -13.87
CA ARG A 53 14.45 1.61 -13.28
C ARG A 53 13.35 2.42 -13.97
N PHE A 54 12.64 3.23 -13.19
CA PHE A 54 11.57 4.12 -13.65
C PHE A 54 10.30 3.41 -14.17
N SER A 55 10.15 2.10 -13.95
CA SER A 55 9.01 1.35 -14.48
C SER A 55 7.75 1.50 -13.63
N ASP A 56 6.59 1.47 -14.27
CA ASP A 56 5.27 1.44 -13.64
C ASP A 56 4.77 0.00 -13.59
N PHE A 57 4.76 -0.58 -12.40
CA PHE A 57 4.19 -1.88 -12.04
C PHE A 57 2.87 -1.73 -11.27
N GLY A 58 2.25 -0.54 -11.27
CA GLY A 58 1.08 -0.28 -10.45
C GLY A 58 -0.08 -1.22 -10.81
N ASN A 59 -0.82 -1.69 -9.81
CA ASN A 59 -1.91 -2.67 -9.98
C ASN A 59 -1.50 -4.01 -10.63
N ALA A 60 -0.20 -4.30 -10.84
CA ALA A 60 0.24 -5.54 -11.46
C ALA A 60 0.10 -6.74 -10.50
N ASP A 61 -0.13 -7.94 -11.03
CA ASP A 61 0.07 -9.19 -10.29
C ASP A 61 1.46 -9.73 -10.59
N LEU A 62 2.34 -9.52 -9.61
CA LEU A 62 3.75 -9.90 -9.62
C LEU A 62 4.03 -10.97 -8.56
N SER A 63 3.01 -11.75 -8.18
CA SER A 63 3.18 -12.86 -7.25
C SER A 63 4.26 -13.82 -7.76
N GLU A 64 5.11 -14.32 -6.85
CA GLU A 64 6.17 -15.29 -7.13
C GLU A 64 7.28 -14.78 -8.09
N CYS A 65 7.26 -13.49 -8.46
CA CYS A 65 8.29 -12.91 -9.32
C CYS A 65 9.65 -12.83 -8.60
N LYS A 66 10.73 -12.95 -9.36
CA LYS A 66 12.10 -12.76 -8.86
C LYS A 66 12.69 -11.47 -9.42
N PHE A 67 13.17 -10.62 -8.52
CA PHE A 67 13.84 -9.36 -8.77
C PHE A 67 15.24 -9.33 -8.15
N ILE A 68 15.87 -10.51 -8.01
CA ILE A 68 17.12 -10.70 -7.27
C ILE A 68 18.24 -9.88 -7.93
N ASN A 69 18.98 -9.09 -7.15
CA ASN A 69 20.03 -8.17 -7.63
C ASN A 69 19.57 -7.17 -8.74
N SER A 70 18.27 -6.93 -8.89
CA SER A 70 17.76 -6.03 -9.93
C SER A 70 17.88 -4.56 -9.54
N LYS A 71 17.92 -3.69 -10.55
CA LYS A 71 17.86 -2.24 -10.41
C LYS A 71 16.43 -1.77 -10.62
N LEU A 72 15.77 -1.39 -9.53
CA LEU A 72 14.37 -1.02 -9.43
C LEU A 72 14.19 0.35 -8.78
N GLU A 73 15.18 1.23 -8.91
CA GLU A 73 15.10 2.61 -8.44
C GLU A 73 14.00 3.34 -9.20
N TRP A 74 13.21 4.15 -8.48
CA TRP A 74 12.12 4.97 -9.04
C TRP A 74 10.96 4.18 -9.66
N CYS A 75 10.75 2.93 -9.26
CA CYS A 75 9.63 2.14 -9.74
C CYS A 75 8.34 2.41 -8.95
N ASP A 76 7.19 2.32 -9.62
CA ASP A 76 5.88 2.36 -8.96
C ASP A 76 5.29 0.96 -8.85
N PHE A 77 5.22 0.41 -7.64
CA PHE A 77 4.53 -0.85 -7.32
C PHE A 77 3.17 -0.61 -6.65
N SER A 78 2.66 0.63 -6.61
CA SER A 78 1.44 0.96 -5.88
C SER A 78 0.27 0.08 -6.32
N PHE A 79 -0.49 -0.43 -5.36
CA PHE A 79 -1.61 -1.37 -5.59
C PHE A 79 -1.22 -2.73 -6.20
N ALA A 80 0.06 -3.04 -6.36
CA ALA A 80 0.48 -4.33 -6.90
C ALA A 80 0.26 -5.46 -5.89
N THR A 81 0.24 -6.69 -6.40
CA THR A 81 0.31 -7.92 -5.60
C THR A 81 1.70 -8.54 -5.73
N LEU A 82 2.42 -8.61 -4.62
CA LEU A 82 3.80 -9.11 -4.51
C LEU A 82 3.90 -10.35 -3.62
N ARG A 83 2.87 -11.20 -3.62
CA ARG A 83 2.86 -12.40 -2.78
C ARG A 83 4.02 -13.32 -3.16
N GLU A 84 4.85 -13.70 -2.20
CA GLU A 84 6.00 -14.59 -2.40
C GLU A 84 7.02 -14.09 -3.45
N ALA A 85 7.02 -12.78 -3.76
CA ALA A 85 8.02 -12.17 -4.63
C ALA A 85 9.39 -12.06 -3.94
N ASP A 86 10.47 -12.16 -4.70
CA ASP A 86 11.84 -12.12 -4.17
C ASP A 86 12.61 -10.89 -4.65
N PHE A 87 12.87 -9.95 -3.75
CA PHE A 87 13.65 -8.74 -3.95
C PHE A 87 15.06 -8.83 -3.33
N THR A 88 15.59 -10.03 -3.09
CA THR A 88 16.90 -10.20 -2.45
C THR A 88 17.98 -9.37 -3.16
N ASN A 89 18.71 -8.54 -2.42
CA ASN A 89 19.73 -7.61 -2.94
C ASN A 89 19.27 -6.60 -4.01
N ALA A 90 17.95 -6.41 -4.21
CA ALA A 90 17.46 -5.43 -5.17
C ALA A 90 17.73 -3.99 -4.68
N SER A 91 17.95 -3.07 -5.62
CA SER A 91 17.96 -1.63 -5.32
C SER A 91 16.57 -1.08 -5.58
N LEU A 92 15.87 -0.69 -4.51
CA LEU A 92 14.50 -0.15 -4.54
C LEU A 92 14.46 1.33 -4.22
N CYS A 93 15.60 2.02 -4.19
CA CYS A 93 15.68 3.40 -3.74
C CYS A 93 14.64 4.29 -4.42
N TYR A 94 13.91 5.06 -3.61
CA TYR A 94 12.85 5.97 -4.06
C TYR A 94 11.64 5.32 -4.74
N SER A 95 11.43 4.02 -4.57
CA SER A 95 10.27 3.32 -5.16
C SER A 95 9.02 3.41 -4.29
N PHE A 96 7.87 3.25 -4.94
CA PHE A 96 6.55 3.40 -4.33
C PHE A 96 5.89 2.04 -4.14
N PHE A 97 5.37 1.77 -2.96
CA PHE A 97 4.68 0.54 -2.56
C PHE A 97 3.31 0.83 -1.93
N ASN A 98 2.72 2.00 -2.19
CA ASN A 98 1.48 2.42 -1.54
C ASN A 98 0.35 1.41 -1.82
N GLN A 99 -0.36 0.97 -0.77
CA GLN A 99 -1.46 0.02 -0.87
C GLN A 99 -1.08 -1.33 -1.55
N THR A 100 0.19 -1.71 -1.47
CA THR A 100 0.70 -2.96 -2.06
C THR A 100 0.48 -4.14 -1.12
N ILE A 101 0.20 -5.32 -1.67
CA ILE A 101 0.13 -6.57 -0.91
C ILE A 101 1.50 -7.24 -0.96
N VAL A 102 2.22 -7.21 0.16
CA VAL A 102 3.57 -7.75 0.35
C VAL A 102 3.49 -8.93 1.31
N GLU A 103 2.85 -10.01 0.88
CA GLU A 103 2.69 -11.22 1.69
C GLU A 103 3.82 -12.21 1.42
N LYS A 104 4.53 -12.68 2.45
CA LYS A 104 5.62 -13.69 2.32
C LYS A 104 6.75 -13.31 1.36
N ALA A 105 6.79 -12.06 0.91
CA ALA A 105 7.83 -11.57 0.01
C ALA A 105 9.18 -11.48 0.74
N ASN A 106 10.26 -11.61 -0.02
CA ASN A 106 11.61 -11.59 0.50
C ASN A 106 12.31 -10.27 0.14
N PHE A 107 12.66 -9.45 1.14
CA PHE A 107 13.41 -8.20 0.97
C PHE A 107 14.80 -8.27 1.59
N ASP A 108 15.34 -9.48 1.80
CA ASP A 108 16.64 -9.67 2.40
C ASP A 108 17.72 -8.88 1.64
N ASN A 109 18.47 -8.04 2.35
CA ASN A 109 19.52 -7.19 1.79
C ASN A 109 19.07 -6.18 0.71
N ALA A 110 17.77 -6.00 0.48
CA ALA A 110 17.24 -5.00 -0.43
C ALA A 110 17.48 -3.59 0.11
N ASP A 111 17.83 -2.65 -0.76
CA ASP A 111 17.99 -1.24 -0.39
C ASP A 111 16.67 -0.49 -0.60
N VAL A 112 16.03 -0.11 0.52
CA VAL A 112 14.71 0.56 0.52
C VAL A 112 14.82 2.03 0.91
N ASN A 113 15.98 2.65 0.74
CA ASN A 113 16.18 4.06 1.08
C ASN A 113 15.16 4.94 0.36
N ASN A 114 14.49 5.83 1.11
CA ASN A 114 13.49 6.76 0.60
C ASN A 114 12.29 6.12 -0.12
N CYS A 115 12.00 4.83 0.14
CA CYS A 115 10.77 4.20 -0.34
C CYS A 115 9.54 4.75 0.39
N LEU A 116 8.39 4.79 -0.32
CA LEU A 116 7.09 5.10 0.28
C LEU A 116 6.21 3.84 0.28
N ALA A 117 5.85 3.37 1.48
CA ALA A 117 5.07 2.15 1.69
C ALA A 117 3.82 2.44 2.54
N LEU A 118 3.02 3.44 2.13
CA LEU A 118 1.82 3.84 2.84
C LEU A 118 0.71 2.81 2.67
N ASN A 119 0.08 2.40 3.78
CA ASN A 119 -1.00 1.39 3.78
C ASN A 119 -0.60 0.06 3.11
N THR A 120 0.69 -0.30 3.15
CA THR A 120 1.22 -1.54 2.58
C THR A 120 1.02 -2.70 3.56
N ILE A 121 0.61 -3.87 3.05
CA ILE A 121 0.38 -5.06 3.86
C ILE A 121 1.65 -5.92 3.83
N TRP A 122 2.39 -5.99 4.94
CA TRP A 122 3.68 -6.70 5.06
C TRP A 122 3.58 -8.10 5.70
N HIS A 123 2.47 -8.81 5.52
CA HIS A 123 2.20 -10.04 6.25
C HIS A 123 3.25 -11.14 5.96
N SER A 124 3.97 -11.60 6.99
CA SER A 124 5.00 -12.65 6.87
C SER A 124 6.13 -12.34 5.88
N ALA A 125 6.33 -11.07 5.50
CA ALA A 125 7.44 -10.67 4.64
C ALA A 125 8.77 -10.72 5.41
N LYS A 126 9.85 -11.18 4.74
CA LYS A 126 11.21 -11.17 5.29
C LYS A 126 11.81 -9.79 5.09
N ILE A 127 11.94 -9.05 6.18
CA ILE A 127 12.33 -7.63 6.18
C ILE A 127 13.47 -7.32 7.16
N GLU A 128 14.04 -8.35 7.80
CA GLU A 128 14.97 -8.22 8.91
C GLU A 128 16.28 -7.55 8.49
N ASN A 129 16.79 -7.87 7.31
CA ASN A 129 18.07 -7.36 6.79
C ASN A 129 17.90 -6.30 5.69
N MET A 130 16.75 -5.62 5.61
CA MET A 130 16.60 -4.51 4.66
C MET A 130 17.60 -3.39 4.98
N LYS A 131 18.30 -2.94 3.95
CA LYS A 131 19.24 -1.82 4.05
C LYS A 131 18.48 -0.50 4.04
N ASN A 132 18.99 0.49 4.78
CA ASN A 132 18.45 1.85 4.84
C ASN A 132 16.95 1.93 5.21
N ARG A 133 16.46 0.98 6.01
CA ARG A 133 15.04 0.91 6.43
C ARG A 133 14.57 2.18 7.15
N SER A 134 15.45 2.90 7.84
CA SER A 134 15.12 4.17 8.48
C SER A 134 14.74 5.29 7.50
N GLY A 135 15.12 5.16 6.22
CA GLY A 135 14.72 6.08 5.16
C GLY A 135 13.38 5.73 4.50
N MET A 136 12.83 4.53 4.77
CA MET A 136 11.52 4.14 4.25
C MET A 136 10.41 4.75 5.11
N ALA A 137 9.43 5.39 4.47
CA ALA A 137 8.26 5.90 5.16
C ALA A 137 7.08 4.93 5.00
N THR A 138 6.51 4.49 6.12
CA THR A 138 5.34 3.59 6.17
C THR A 138 4.07 4.31 6.62
N SER A 139 4.23 5.52 7.18
CA SER A 139 3.13 6.40 7.58
C SER A 139 3.41 7.84 7.15
N LEU A 140 2.33 8.60 6.90
CA LEU A 140 2.41 10.04 6.61
C LEU A 140 3.05 10.86 7.75
N SER A 141 3.07 10.33 8.98
CA SER A 141 3.71 10.96 10.14
C SER A 141 5.24 10.85 10.13
N GLU A 142 5.79 9.84 9.44
CA GLU A 142 7.24 9.61 9.33
C GLU A 142 7.88 10.52 8.28
N ILE A 143 7.06 11.10 7.39
CA ILE A 143 7.52 12.04 6.38
C ILE A 143 7.73 13.41 7.05
N THR A 144 8.97 13.71 7.43
CA THR A 144 9.35 15.06 7.93
C THR A 144 9.15 16.11 6.85
N GLU A 145 9.03 17.41 7.20
CA GLU A 145 8.89 18.46 6.18
C GLU A 145 10.11 18.51 5.24
N SER A 146 11.32 18.22 5.76
CA SER A 146 12.52 18.08 4.93
C SER A 146 12.38 16.91 3.94
N SER A 147 11.87 15.76 4.39
CA SER A 147 11.64 14.59 3.53
C SER A 147 10.51 14.85 2.53
N ARG A 148 9.46 15.60 2.88
CA ARG A 148 8.40 16.03 1.96
C ARG A 148 8.98 16.94 0.89
N GLU A 149 9.84 17.87 1.25
CA GLU A 149 10.46 18.79 0.31
C GLU A 149 11.42 18.06 -0.64
N GLU A 150 12.17 17.09 -0.12
CA GLU A 150 13.01 16.23 -0.95
C GLU A 150 12.18 15.37 -1.90
N LEU A 151 11.11 14.73 -1.41
CA LEU A 151 10.13 14.00 -2.23
C LEU A 151 9.46 14.90 -3.27
N ARG A 152 9.10 16.16 -2.93
CA ARG A 152 8.54 17.14 -3.87
C ARG A 152 9.55 17.51 -4.96
N ARG A 153 10.79 17.81 -4.59
CA ARG A 153 11.88 18.13 -5.55
C ARG A 153 12.12 16.99 -6.51
N VAL A 154 12.23 15.79 -5.95
CA VAL A 154 12.32 14.53 -6.68
C VAL A 154 11.14 14.35 -7.62
N LEU A 155 9.91 14.50 -7.12
CA LEU A 155 8.70 14.29 -7.89
C LEU A 155 8.61 15.29 -9.04
N GLU A 156 8.97 16.55 -8.80
CA GLU A 156 9.04 17.56 -9.85
C GLU A 156 10.10 17.23 -10.91
N SER A 157 11.24 16.67 -10.51
CA SER A 157 12.29 16.21 -11.45
C SER A 157 11.84 15.05 -12.34
N LEU A 158 10.87 14.25 -11.88
CA LEU A 158 10.29 13.13 -12.63
C LEU A 158 9.17 13.56 -13.57
N ARG A 159 8.65 14.80 -13.50
CA ARG A 159 7.49 15.27 -14.28
C ARG A 159 7.62 15.03 -15.79
N THR A 160 8.84 15.06 -16.31
CA THR A 160 9.15 14.82 -17.73
C THR A 160 9.67 13.41 -18.03
N GLN A 161 9.93 12.62 -16.99
CA GLN A 161 10.55 11.29 -17.08
C GLN A 161 9.55 10.16 -16.91
N ILE A 162 8.39 10.41 -16.29
CA ILE A 162 7.31 9.45 -16.10
C ILE A 162 5.99 9.98 -16.69
N PRO A 163 5.03 9.11 -17.04
CA PRO A 163 3.72 9.54 -17.55
C PRO A 163 3.01 10.51 -16.59
N LEU A 164 2.36 11.54 -17.15
CA LEU A 164 1.70 12.60 -16.38
C LEU A 164 0.64 12.07 -15.40
N SER A 165 -0.04 10.97 -15.74
CA SER A 165 -1.02 10.31 -14.87
C SER A 165 -0.39 9.76 -13.59
N VAL A 166 0.74 9.06 -13.70
CA VAL A 166 1.50 8.50 -12.57
C VAL A 166 2.02 9.63 -11.70
N TRP A 167 2.55 10.68 -12.33
CA TRP A 167 3.02 11.86 -11.62
C TRP A 167 1.91 12.54 -10.78
N LEU A 168 0.69 12.66 -11.31
CA LEU A 168 -0.46 13.23 -10.58
C LEU A 168 -0.91 12.36 -9.40
N GLU A 169 -0.92 11.02 -9.56
CA GLU A 169 -1.23 10.09 -8.47
C GLU A 169 -0.21 10.20 -7.32
N LEU A 170 1.08 10.23 -7.68
CA LEU A 170 2.17 10.38 -6.71
C LEU A 170 2.13 11.75 -6.03
N LYS A 171 1.87 12.81 -6.78
CA LYS A 171 1.70 14.17 -6.24
C LYS A 171 0.55 14.22 -5.23
N ALA A 172 -0.61 13.66 -5.58
CA ALA A 172 -1.75 13.61 -4.69
C ALA A 172 -1.50 12.75 -3.44
N SER A 173 -0.66 11.72 -3.53
CA SER A 173 -0.23 10.92 -2.37
C SER A 173 0.65 11.73 -1.42
N VAL A 174 1.61 12.49 -1.96
CA VAL A 174 2.52 13.37 -1.19
C VAL A 174 1.80 14.58 -0.60
N GLU A 175 0.80 15.13 -1.31
CA GLU A 175 0.10 16.37 -0.94
C GLU A 175 -1.14 16.17 -0.05
N ARG A 176 -1.56 14.92 0.22
CA ARG A 176 -2.66 14.63 1.13
C ARG A 176 -2.31 15.12 2.55
N LYS A 177 -2.83 16.29 2.93
CA LYS A 177 -2.82 16.80 4.30
C LYS A 177 -3.47 15.75 5.22
N GLN A 178 -2.91 15.58 6.41
CA GLN A 178 -3.59 14.80 7.46
C GLN A 178 -4.99 15.41 7.65
N ALA A 179 -6.03 14.62 7.40
CA ALA A 179 -7.37 14.93 7.88
C ALA A 179 -7.37 14.68 9.40
N THR A 180 -6.79 15.60 10.17
CA THR A 180 -6.76 15.52 11.64
C THR A 180 -7.91 16.34 12.20
N LYS A 181 -8.92 15.62 12.73
CA LYS A 181 -9.86 16.05 13.78
C LYS A 181 -10.52 17.43 13.61
N GLN A 182 -11.44 17.55 12.66
CA GLN A 182 -12.47 18.61 12.70
C GLN A 182 -13.76 18.10 12.05
N THR A 183 -14.32 17.01 12.60
CA THR A 183 -15.62 16.50 12.18
C THR A 183 -16.21 15.63 13.28
N PHE A 184 -16.31 16.15 14.51
CA PHE A 184 -17.07 15.47 15.57
C PHE A 184 -17.67 16.42 16.63
N GLU A 185 -17.75 17.74 16.36
CA GLU A 185 -18.42 18.69 17.27
C GLU A 185 -19.58 19.48 16.64
N GLU A 186 -19.84 19.38 15.33
CA GLU A 186 -20.91 20.16 14.68
C GLU A 186 -22.29 19.49 14.66
N THR A 187 -22.44 18.28 15.22
CA THR A 187 -23.74 17.57 15.33
C THR A 187 -24.33 17.63 16.74
N LYS A 188 -24.14 18.74 17.47
CA LYS A 188 -24.80 18.95 18.78
C LYS A 188 -25.49 20.31 18.96
N THR A 189 -25.55 21.14 17.93
CA THR A 189 -26.08 22.52 18.06
C THR A 189 -27.19 22.89 17.06
N SER A 190 -27.78 21.93 16.34
CA SER A 190 -28.85 22.23 15.36
C SER A 190 -30.22 21.58 15.61
N GLU A 191 -30.50 21.06 16.81
CA GLU A 191 -31.85 20.57 17.19
C GLU A 191 -32.49 21.44 18.27
N LEU A 192 -32.63 22.75 18.03
CA LEU A 192 -33.58 23.59 18.75
C LEU A 192 -34.04 24.70 17.81
N THR A 193 -35.12 24.44 17.07
CA THR A 193 -36.28 25.33 16.87
C THR A 193 -37.08 24.87 15.66
N TYR A 194 -38.20 24.17 15.88
CA TYR A 194 -39.36 24.32 15.01
C TYR A 194 -40.65 23.96 15.77
N THR A 195 -41.44 24.98 16.07
CA THR A 195 -42.86 24.87 16.40
C THR A 195 -43.69 25.13 15.14
N PRO A 196 -44.79 24.40 14.96
CA PRO A 196 -46.04 25.13 14.73
C PRO A 196 -47.20 24.60 15.58
N SER A 197 -48.03 25.55 16.03
CA SER A 197 -49.24 25.36 16.82
C SER A 197 -50.49 25.28 15.93
N ILE A 198 -51.56 24.72 16.52
CA ILE A 198 -53.02 24.86 16.25
C ILE A 198 -53.69 23.60 15.62
N THR A 199 -54.26 22.69 16.43
CA THR A 199 -55.69 22.58 16.91
C THR A 199 -56.49 21.65 15.96
N GLN A 200 -57.21 20.57 16.34
CA GLN A 200 -58.18 20.34 17.42
C GLN A 200 -58.55 18.84 17.52
N GLN A 201 -58.68 18.34 18.76
CA GLN A 201 -59.62 17.32 19.32
C GLN A 201 -60.04 16.07 18.50
N ILE A 202 -59.81 14.88 19.10
CA ILE A 202 -60.82 13.86 19.48
C ILE A 202 -60.19 12.96 20.60
N GLN A 203 -60.94 12.71 21.68
CA GLN A 203 -60.62 11.84 22.85
C GLN A 203 -61.29 10.44 22.69
N PRO A 204 -61.23 9.49 23.64
CA PRO A 204 -60.25 8.41 23.75
C PRO A 204 -60.90 7.00 23.78
N SER A 205 -60.12 5.89 23.73
CA SER A 205 -60.52 4.67 24.45
C SER A 205 -59.37 3.68 24.72
N GLU A 206 -59.23 3.40 26.01
CA GLU A 206 -58.97 2.14 26.71
C GLU A 206 -57.82 1.20 26.30
N SER A 207 -56.95 0.99 27.29
CA SER A 207 -56.58 -0.31 27.90
C SER A 207 -55.07 -0.54 27.99
N SER A 208 -54.50 -0.27 29.17
CA SER A 208 -53.32 -1.01 29.63
C SER A 208 -53.48 -1.35 31.10
N PHE A 209 -53.52 -2.66 31.33
CA PHE A 209 -53.59 -3.32 32.62
C PHE A 209 -52.15 -3.53 33.11
N TYR A 210 -51.93 -3.23 34.40
CA TYR A 210 -50.90 -3.69 35.36
C TYR A 210 -49.65 -4.43 34.83
N GLY A 211 -48.44 -4.11 35.28
CA GLY A 211 -48.05 -3.81 36.67
C GLY A 211 -47.04 -4.88 37.12
N PHE A 212 -45.86 -4.42 37.55
CA PHE A 212 -44.70 -5.20 37.98
C PHE A 212 -44.99 -6.17 39.12
N GLU A 213 -44.31 -7.33 39.14
CA GLU A 213 -43.73 -7.83 40.39
C GLU A 213 -42.49 -8.70 40.19
N THR A 214 -41.60 -8.56 41.16
CA THR A 214 -40.20 -8.98 41.25
C THR A 214 -40.10 -10.36 41.89
N VAL A 215 -39.17 -11.22 41.45
CA VAL A 215 -38.68 -12.33 42.27
C VAL A 215 -37.16 -12.34 42.34
N TYR A 216 -36.66 -12.17 43.57
CA TYR A 216 -35.28 -12.27 43.98
C TYR A 216 -34.91 -13.74 44.28
N SER A 217 -33.71 -14.12 43.82
CA SER A 217 -32.66 -14.85 44.57
C SER A 217 -32.42 -16.37 44.39
N ARG A 218 -31.09 -16.64 44.42
CA ARG A 218 -30.30 -17.86 44.63
C ARG A 218 -29.95 -18.66 43.37
N GLY A 219 -28.69 -18.89 42.97
CA GLY A 219 -27.38 -18.64 43.60
C GLY A 219 -26.50 -19.90 43.55
N LYS A 220 -25.42 -19.88 42.74
CA LYS A 220 -24.11 -20.59 42.87
C LYS A 220 -23.28 -20.27 41.60
N LYS A 221 -22.20 -19.47 41.71
CA LYS A 221 -20.76 -19.87 41.84
C LYS A 221 -20.32 -20.79 40.68
N ARG A 222 -19.19 -20.64 39.99
CA ARG A 222 -18.00 -19.77 39.99
C ARG A 222 -17.23 -20.21 38.73
N GLU A 223 -16.58 -19.33 37.99
CA GLU A 223 -15.21 -19.54 37.47
C GLU A 223 -14.68 -18.24 36.82
N GLU A 224 -13.74 -17.62 37.52
CA GLU A 224 -12.85 -16.59 37.02
C GLU A 224 -11.57 -17.28 36.53
N GLY A 225 -11.08 -16.87 35.37
CA GLY A 225 -9.76 -17.22 34.84
C GLY A 225 -9.26 -16.07 33.95
N LEU A 226 -8.63 -15.09 34.60
CA LEU A 226 -7.99 -13.93 33.98
C LEU A 226 -6.66 -14.31 33.31
N TYR A 227 -6.42 -13.71 32.15
CA TYR A 227 -5.12 -13.56 31.51
C TYR A 227 -4.21 -12.62 32.32
N GLN A 228 -2.91 -12.93 32.35
CA GLN A 228 -1.87 -12.05 32.86
C GLN A 228 -1.37 -11.08 31.76
N ILE A 229 -1.51 -9.79 32.09
CA ILE A 229 -0.81 -8.53 31.73
C ILE A 229 -0.72 -8.10 30.27
#